data_AF-A0A3L8C9Q2-F1
#
_entry.id   AF-A0A3L8C9Q2-F1
#
_cell.length_a   1.000
_cell.length_b   1.000
_cell.length_c   1.000
_cell.angle_alpha   90.00
_cell.angle_beta   90.00
_cell.angle_gamma   90.00
#
_symmetry.space_group_name_H-M   'P 1'
#
loop_
_entity.id
_entity.type
_entity.pdbx_description
1 polymer ?
#
loop_
_entity_poly.entity_id
_entity_poly.type
_entity_poly.pdbx_seq_one_letter_code
_entity_poly.pdbx_strand_id
1 'polypeptide(L)' 'MKHTTHVNSYYAATRNFTGDFPVLEQAVDCDVCVIGAGYTGLSSALFLAE' A
#
# COMPACT_ATOMS: atom_id res chain seq x y z
N MET A 1 8.87 17.07 -4.69
CA MET A 1 9.21 15.64 -4.51
C MET A 1 9.84 15.13 -5.80
N LYS A 2 11.04 14.54 -5.74
CA LYS A 2 11.70 14.00 -6.93
C LYS A 2 10.94 12.76 -7.39
N HIS A 3 10.34 12.82 -8.58
CA HIS A 3 9.84 11.63 -9.26
C HIS A 3 11.07 10.79 -9.64
N THR A 4 11.41 9.79 -8.83
CA THR A 4 12.42 8.81 -9.21
C THR A 4 11.83 7.97 -10.34
N THR A 5 12.29 8.22 -11.56
CA THR A 5 11.95 7.38 -12.71
C THR A 5 12.34 5.95 -12.39
N HIS A 6 11.35 5.06 -12.30
CA HIS A 6 11.61 3.64 -12.12
C HIS A 6 12.41 3.11 -13.32
N VAL A 7 13.22 2.07 -13.08
CA VAL A 7 13.85 1.30 -14.17
C VAL A 7 12.80 0.92 -15.21
N ASN A 8 13.12 1.16 -16.49
CA ASN A 8 12.27 0.80 -17.62
C ASN A 8 12.15 -0.73 -17.70
N SER A 9 11.11 -1.25 -17.07
CA SER A 9 10.87 -2.68 -16.88
C SER A 9 9.43 -2.99 -17.25
N TYR A 10 9.17 -4.25 -17.63
CA TYR A 10 7.81 -4.72 -17.90
C TYR A 10 6.87 -4.42 -16.72
N TYR A 11 7.31 -4.67 -15.49
CA TYR A 11 6.53 -4.33 -14.29
C TYR A 11 6.19 -2.84 -14.19
N ALA A 12 7.15 -1.94 -14.45
CA ALA A 12 6.88 -0.50 -14.44
C ALA A 12 5.89 -0.06 -15.54
N ALA A 13 5.94 -0.71 -16.70
CA ALA A 13 5.09 -0.40 -17.85
C ALA A 13 3.66 -0.96 -17.72
N THR A 14 3.48 -2.08 -17.03
CA THR A 14 2.19 -2.78 -16.94
C THR A 14 1.58 -2.81 -15.55
N ARG A 15 2.23 -2.22 -14.53
CA ARG A 15 1.64 -2.17 -13.19
C ARG A 15 0.28 -1.49 -13.26
N ASN A 16 -0.68 -2.04 -12.52
CA ASN A 16 -1.98 -1.41 -12.34
C ASN A 16 -1.80 0.02 -11.79
N PHE A 17 -2.77 0.88 -12.11
CA PHE A 17 -2.78 2.24 -11.62
C PHE A 17 -2.66 2.25 -10.09
N THR A 18 -1.65 2.96 -9.62
CA THR A 18 -1.47 3.28 -8.20
C THR A 18 -2.10 4.65 -8.01
N GLY A 19 -3.39 4.66 -7.69
CA GLY A 19 -4.11 5.89 -7.43
C GLY A 19 -3.77 6.50 -6.09
N ASP A 20 -4.25 7.72 -5.87
CA ASP A 20 -4.17 8.36 -4.56
C ASP A 20 -5.07 7.57 -3.59
N PHE A 21 -4.44 7.01 -2.55
CA PHE A 21 -5.17 6.40 -1.45
C PHE A 21 -5.66 7.52 -0.54
N PRO A 22 -6.96 7.55 -0.17
CA PRO A 22 -7.48 8.60 0.70
C PRO A 22 -6.75 8.58 2.04
N VAL A 23 -6.44 9.77 2.54
CA VAL A 23 -5.87 9.93 3.88
C VAL A 23 -6.93 9.60 4.91
N LEU A 24 -6.50 9.06 6.04
CA LEU A 24 -7.39 8.82 7.16
C LEU A 24 -7.77 10.17 7.83
N GLU A 25 -9.04 10.56 7.70
CA GLU A 25 -9.56 11.83 8.21
C GLU A 25 -10.02 11.78 9.69
N GLN A 26 -10.02 10.59 10.29
CA GLN A 26 -10.55 10.38 11.64
C GLN A 26 -9.68 9.43 12.45
N ALA A 27 -9.77 9.50 13.77
CA ALA A 27 -9.21 8.47 14.63
C ALA A 27 -10.02 7.18 14.46
N VAL A 28 -9.34 6.07 14.17
CA VAL A 28 -9.94 4.73 14.09
C VAL A 28 -9.37 3.88 15.20
N ASP A 29 -10.25 3.25 15.97
CA ASP A 29 -9.88 2.26 16.96
C ASP A 29 -9.76 0.89 16.29
N CYS A 30 -8.72 0.13 16.63
CA CYS A 30 -8.47 -1.18 16.05
C CYS A 30 -7.66 -2.05 17.02
N ASP A 31 -7.86 -3.37 16.96
CA ASP A 31 -7.03 -4.31 17.73
C ASP A 31 -5.56 -4.30 17.27
N VAL A 32 -5.35 -4.19 15.94
CA VAL A 32 -4.01 -4.16 15.34
C VAL A 32 -3.95 -3.13 14.21
N CYS A 33 -2.95 -2.24 14.27
CA CYS A 33 -2.62 -1.28 13.22
C CYS A 33 -1.39 -1.76 12.42
N VAL A 34 -1.53 -1.95 11.11
CA VAL A 34 -0.45 -2.40 10.23
C VAL A 34 0.19 -1.22 9.50
N ILE A 35 1.51 -1.03 9.68
CA ILE A 35 2.27 0.05 9.04
C ILE A 35 2.97 -0.48 7.78
N GLY A 36 2.49 -0.01 6.62
CA GLY A 36 3.05 -0.31 5.29
C GLY A 36 2.23 -1.34 4.51
N ALA A 37 1.70 -0.93 3.35
CA ALA A 37 0.85 -1.75 2.48
C ALA A 37 1.63 -2.51 1.39
N GLY A 38 2.79 -3.06 1.75
CA GLY A 38 3.54 -3.98 0.89
C GLY A 38 2.98 -5.41 0.95
N TYR A 39 3.62 -6.36 0.25
CA TYR A 39 3.19 -7.77 0.26
C TYR A 39 3.03 -8.34 1.67
N THR A 40 4.05 -8.18 2.51
CA THR A 40 4.02 -8.67 3.89
C THR A 40 2.93 -8.00 4.72
N GLY A 41 2.81 -6.66 4.65
CA GLY A 41 1.81 -5.94 5.42
C GLY A 41 0.38 -6.30 5.04
N LEU A 42 0.09 -6.40 3.73
CA LEU A 42 -1.23 -6.82 3.25
C LEU A 42 -1.54 -8.27 3.61
N SER A 43 -0.56 -9.18 3.45
CA SER A 43 -0.74 -10.57 3.85
C SER A 43 -1.02 -10.66 5.36
N SER A 44 -0.24 -10.00 6.20
CA SER A 44 -0.47 -9.97 7.65
C SER A 44 -1.85 -9.41 8.00
N ALA A 45 -2.26 -8.28 7.40
CA ALA A 45 -3.57 -7.68 7.65
C ALA A 45 -4.73 -8.61 7.26
N LEU A 46 -4.61 -9.32 6.13
CA LEU A 46 -5.61 -10.29 5.69
C LEU A 46 -5.73 -11.45 6.70
N PHE A 47 -4.62 -12.06 7.09
CA PHE A 47 -4.63 -13.17 8.06
C PHE A 47 -5.07 -12.75 9.46
N LEU A 48 -4.89 -11.48 9.85
CA LEU A 48 -5.40 -10.95 11.12
C LEU A 48 -6.90 -10.66 11.11
N ALA A 49 -7.50 -10.53 9.92
CA ALA A 49 -8.93 -10.24 9.75
C ALA A 49 -9.81 -11.49 9.63
N GLU A 50 -9.20 -12.68 9.45
CA GLU A 50 -9.86 -13.99 9.47
C GLU A 50 -10.06 -14.50 10.90
#